data_AF-W6RLW7-F1
#
_entry.id   AF-W6RLW7-F1
#
_cell.length_a   1.000
_cell.length_b   1.000
_cell.length_c   1.000
_cell.angle_alpha   90.00
_cell.angle_beta   90.00
_cell.angle_gamma   90.00
#
_symmetry.space_group_name_H-M   'P 1'
#
loop_
_entity.id
_entity.type
_entity.pdbx_description
1 polymer ?
#
loop_
_entity_poly.entity_id
_entity_poly.type
_entity_poly.pdbx_seq_one_letter_code
_entity_poly.pdbx_strand_id
1 'polypeptide(L)' 'MPETRHYEPGFEGGGNTWATIATLLQTAKMNNVDPLAWLTQTLVRMANGWPAQDIDTLMPWNFESSVVG' A
#
# COMPACT_ATOMS: atom_id res chain seq x y z
N MET A 1 -31.38 4.90 32.18
CA MET A 1 -30.04 5.45 31.95
C MET A 1 -29.58 4.91 30.61
N PRO A 2 -29.40 5.71 29.55
CA PRO A 2 -28.96 5.17 28.25
C PRO A 2 -27.44 4.96 28.27
N GLU A 3 -27.05 3.77 27.84
CA GLU A 3 -25.68 3.31 27.58
C GLU A 3 -24.96 4.30 26.65
N THR A 4 -23.86 4.89 27.15
CA THR A 4 -22.94 5.70 26.36
C THR A 4 -22.23 4.80 25.36
N ARG A 5 -22.82 4.64 24.17
CA ARG A 5 -22.11 4.13 23.00
C ARG A 5 -20.92 5.05 22.75
N HIS A 6 -19.73 4.55 23.01
CA HIS A 6 -18.48 5.12 22.54
C HIS A 6 -18.50 5.09 21.01
N TYR A 7 -19.03 6.15 20.41
CA TYR A 7 -18.78 6.46 19.02
C TYR A 7 -17.39 7.11 19.02
N GLU A 8 -16.36 6.37 18.61
CA GLU A 8 -15.03 6.92 18.36
C GLU A 8 -15.06 7.54 16.96
N PRO A 9 -15.32 8.85 16.82
CA PRO A 9 -15.45 9.50 15.54
C PRO A 9 -14.05 9.94 15.13
N GLY A 10 -13.33 9.08 14.44
CA GLY A 10 -12.11 9.50 13.75
C GLY A 10 -10.92 8.61 13.99
N PHE A 11 -10.88 7.48 13.29
CA PHE A 11 -9.63 6.86 12.86
C PHE A 11 -9.80 5.80 11.76
N GLU A 12 -11.03 5.39 11.44
CA GLU A 12 -11.22 4.17 10.62
C GLU A 12 -10.86 4.31 9.14
N GLY A 13 -10.83 5.54 8.59
CA GLY A 13 -10.59 5.76 7.15
C GLY A 13 -9.14 6.06 6.76
N GLY A 14 -8.46 6.97 7.47
CA GLY A 14 -7.13 7.44 7.07
C GLY A 14 -5.99 6.65 7.72
N GLY A 15 -6.08 6.42 9.03
CA GLY A 15 -5.02 5.80 9.80
C GLY A 15 -4.78 4.33 9.46
N ASN A 16 -5.85 3.59 9.18
CA ASN A 16 -5.77 2.20 8.75
C ASN A 16 -5.14 2.07 7.34
N THR A 17 -5.45 3.01 6.44
CA THR A 17 -4.81 3.10 5.11
C THR A 17 -3.33 3.44 5.23
N TRP A 18 -2.96 4.41 6.06
CA TRP A 18 -1.55 4.75 6.31
C TRP A 18 -0.77 3.63 6.99
N ALA A 19 -1.38 2.91 7.94
CA ALA A 19 -0.78 1.74 8.57
C ALA A 19 -0.51 0.64 7.54
N THR A 20 -1.44 0.38 6.63
CA THR A 20 -1.28 -0.59 5.54
C THR A 20 -0.13 -0.19 4.61
N ILE A 21 -0.06 1.07 4.19
CA ILE A 21 1.04 1.59 3.34
C ILE A 21 2.38 1.46 4.08
N ALA A 22 2.44 1.81 5.37
CA ALA A 22 3.66 1.69 6.18
C ALA A 22 4.15 0.25 6.28
N THR A 23 3.24 -0.72 6.48
CA THR A 23 3.58 -2.15 6.45
C THR A 23 4.16 -2.56 5.09
N LEU A 24 3.55 -2.13 3.98
CA LEU A 24 4.05 -2.44 2.63
C LEU A 24 5.43 -1.83 2.36
N LEU A 25 5.68 -0.60 2.79
CA LEU A 25 7.00 0.04 2.71
C LEU A 25 8.05 -0.74 3.53
N GLN A 26 7.65 -1.23 4.71
CA GLN A 26 8.52 -2.07 5.54
C GLN A 26 8.82 -3.41 4.86
N THR A 27 7.84 -4.03 4.19
CA THR A 27 8.03 -5.23 3.39
C THR A 27 8.96 -4.99 2.21
N ALA A 28 8.87 -3.85 1.52
CA ALA A 28 9.80 -3.47 0.44
C ALA A 28 11.24 -3.39 0.96
N LYS A 29 11.44 -2.73 2.10
CA LYS A 29 12.75 -2.64 2.76
C LYS A 29 13.31 -4.02 3.14
N MET A 30 12.47 -4.93 3.65
CA MET A 30 12.88 -6.31 3.97
C MET A 30 13.29 -7.12 2.74
N ASN A 31 12.73 -6.80 1.57
CA ASN A 31 13.07 -7.43 0.30
C ASN A 31 14.25 -6.76 -0.44
N ASN A 32 14.96 -5.82 0.21
CA ASN A 32 16.06 -5.05 -0.40
C ASN A 32 15.60 -4.17 -1.59
N VAL A 33 14.31 -3.82 -1.63
CA VAL A 33 13.72 -2.96 -2.65
C VAL A 33 13.56 -1.55 -2.09
N ASP A 34 13.86 -0.54 -2.92
CA ASP A 34 13.66 0.86 -2.53
C ASP A 34 12.17 1.13 -2.29
N PRO A 35 11.75 1.49 -1.06
CA PRO A 35 10.33 1.61 -0.72
C PRO A 35 9.63 2.73 -1.48
N LEU A 36 10.35 3.82 -1.79
CA LEU A 36 9.81 4.96 -2.53
C LEU A 36 9.67 4.64 -4.01
N ALA A 37 10.65 3.96 -4.61
CA ALA A 37 10.58 3.51 -5.99
C ALA A 37 9.45 2.49 -6.20
N TRP A 38 9.29 1.56 -5.27
CA TRP A 38 8.21 0.58 -5.28
C TRP A 38 6.83 1.24 -5.13
N LEU A 39 6.68 2.16 -4.18
CA LEU A 39 5.43 2.88 -3.98
C LEU A 39 5.05 3.71 -5.22
N THR A 40 6.03 4.41 -5.79
CA THR A 40 5.81 5.24 -6.99
C THR A 40 5.37 4.39 -8.18
N GLN A 41 6.06 3.27 -8.46
CA GLN A 41 5.65 2.36 -9.53
C GLN A 41 4.26 1.77 -9.29
N THR A 42 3.96 1.36 -8.05
CA THR A 42 2.66 0.80 -7.68
C THR A 42 1.55 1.82 -7.90
N LEU A 43 1.73 3.06 -7.45
CA LEU A 43 0.77 4.16 -7.65
C LEU A 43 0.60 4.51 -9.13
N VAL A 44 1.68 4.55 -9.91
CA VAL A 44 1.62 4.80 -11.35
C VAL A 44 0.86 3.68 -12.07
N ARG A 45 1.11 2.41 -11.74
CA ARG A 45 0.38 1.28 -12.32
C ARG A 45 -1.10 1.32 -11.93
N MET A 46 -1.42 1.55 -10.65
CA MET A 46 -2.81 1.75 -10.20
C MET A 46 -3.51 2.90 -10.94
N ALA A 47 -2.83 4.04 -11.11
CA ALA A 47 -3.35 5.19 -11.85
C ALA A 47 -3.56 4.90 -13.35
N ASN A 48 -2.76 4.00 -13.93
CA ASN A 48 -2.92 3.50 -15.30
C ASN A 48 -4.07 2.48 -15.45
N GLY A 49 -4.83 2.21 -14.39
CA GLY A 49 -5.97 1.29 -14.45
C GLY A 49 -5.59 -0.19 -14.30
N TRP A 50 -4.48 -0.47 -13.60
CA TRP A 50 -4.08 -1.85 -13.34
C TRP A 50 -5.19 -2.62 -12.62
N PRO A 51 -5.59 -3.80 -13.12
CA PRO A 51 -6.62 -4.60 -12.47
C PRO A 51 -6.14 -5.05 -11.09
N ALA A 52 -6.99 -4.87 -10.08
CA ALA A 52 -6.68 -5.27 -8.69
C ALA A 52 -6.36 -6.77 -8.56
N GLN A 53 -6.79 -7.58 -9.53
CA GLN A 53 -6.50 -9.01 -9.61
C GLN A 53 -5.00 -9.31 -9.85
N ASP A 54 -4.27 -8.36 -10.43
CA ASP A 54 -2.84 -8.49 -10.72
C ASP A 54 -1.96 -7.73 -9.70
N ILE A 55 -2.51 -7.41 -8.52
CA ILE A 55 -1.74 -6.82 -7.40
C ILE A 55 -0.58 -7.73 -6.96
N ASP A 56 -0.68 -9.04 -7.18
CA ASP A 56 0.40 -9.99 -6.91
C ASP A 56 1.70 -9.63 -7.68
N THR A 57 1.53 -9.06 -8.89
CA THR A 57 2.63 -8.55 -9.72
C THR A 57 3.20 -7.21 -9.25
N LEU A 58 2.46 -6.51 -8.38
CA LEU A 58 2.87 -5.25 -7.76
C LEU A 58 3.53 -5.48 -6.41
N MET A 59 3.60 -6.71 -5.92
CA MET A 59 4.20 -6.98 -4.62
C MET A 59 5.71 -6.75 -4.66
N PRO A 60 6.31 -6.29 -3.54
CA PRO A 60 7.69 -5.81 -3.54
C PRO A 60 8.73 -6.87 -3.91
N TRP A 61 8.43 -8.16 -3.73
CA TRP A 61 9.30 -9.26 -4.19
C TRP A 61 9.21 -9.51 -5.70
N ASN A 62 8.11 -9.09 -6.34
CA ASN A 62 7.90 -9.15 -7.78
C ASN A 62 8.26 -7.82 -8.46
N PHE A 63 9.03 -6.99 -7.77
CA PHE A 63 9.65 -5.79 -8.32
C PHE A 63 10.71 -6.20 -9.35
N GLU A 64 10.23 -6.63 -10.51
CA GLU A 64 11.01 -6.69 -11.73
C GLU A 64 11.47 -5.26 -12.01
N SER A 65 12.78 -5.02 -11.93
CA SER A 65 13.44 -3.81 -12.44
C SER A 65 13.40 -3.74 -13.97
N SER A 66 12.29 -4.18 -14.55
CA SER A 66 12.00 -4.32 -15.97
C SER A 66 10.89 -3.29 -16.24
N VAL A 67 11.06 -2.15 -16.90
CA VAL A 67 12.05 -1.65 -17.85
C VAL A 67 11.85 -0.12 -17.96
N VAL A 68 12.92 0.66 -18.17
CA VAL A 68 13.05 1.52 -19.36
C VAL A 68 14.49 1.37 -19.85
N GLY A 69 14.65 0.61 -20.92
CA GLY A 69 15.60 0.91 -21.98
C GLY A 69 14.93 1.82 -23.00
#